data_AF-A0A2G6R336-F1
#
_entry.id   AF-A0A2G6R336-F1
#
_cell.length_a   1.000
_cell.length_b   1.000
_cell.length_c   1.000
_cell.angle_alpha   90.00
_cell.angle_beta   90.00
_cell.angle_gamma   90.00
#
_symmetry.space_group_name_H-M   'P 1'
#
loop_
_entity.id
_entity.type
_entity.pdbx_description
1 polymer ?
#
loop_
_entity_poly.entity_id
_entity_poly.type
_entity_poly.pdbx_seq_one_letter_code
_entity_poly.pdbx_strand_id
1 'polypeptide(L)' 'MNTFIINEPLDMHIHLRDEDMLKLVGPLTSKTFSGALVMPNLV' A
#
# COMPACT_ATOMS: atom_id res chain seq x y z
N MET A 1 12.37 5.23 -26.33
CA MET A 1 11.87 5.27 -24.94
C MET A 1 12.46 4.08 -24.23
N ASN A 2 13.23 4.30 -23.16
CA ASN A 2 13.70 3.20 -22.31
C ASN A 2 12.70 3.01 -21.18
N THR A 3 12.25 1.77 -21.00
CA THR A 3 11.30 1.39 -19.95
C THR A 3 12.05 0.82 -18.76
N PHE A 4 11.70 1.25 -17.55
CA PHE A 4 12.18 0.65 -16.30
C PHE A 4 11.03 -0.08 -15.64
N ILE A 5 11.19 -1.38 -15.39
CA ILE A 5 10.13 -2.26 -14.88
C ILE A 5 10.53 -2.75 -13.49
N ILE A 6 9.59 -2.63 -12.54
CA ILE A 6 9.69 -3.20 -11.21
C ILE A 6 8.54 -4.20 -11.09
N ASN A 7 8.87 -5.49 -10.91
CA ASN A 7 7.87 -6.56 -10.99
C ASN A 7 7.01 -6.65 -9.73
N GLU A 8 7.61 -6.51 -8.55
CA GLU A 8 6.95 -6.78 -7.26
C GLU A 8 7.37 -5.73 -6.21
N PRO A 9 6.94 -4.47 -6.35
CA PRO A 9 7.28 -3.44 -5.38
C PRO A 9 6.57 -3.68 -4.05
N LEU A 10 7.28 -3.47 -2.94
CA LEU A 10 6.75 -3.59 -1.58
C LEU A 10 6.70 -2.23 -0.88
N ASP A 11 5.62 -1.96 -0.14
CA ASP A 11 5.50 -0.80 0.74
C ASP A 11 5.85 -1.18 2.18
N MET A 12 7.06 -0.84 2.62
CA MET A 12 7.59 -1.30 3.90
C MET A 12 7.11 -0.47 5.11
N HIS A 13 6.27 0.56 4.91
CA HIS A 13 5.75 1.35 6.03
C HIS A 13 4.44 2.04 5.66
N ILE A 14 3.31 1.43 6.04
CA ILE A 14 1.98 2.03 5.78
C ILE A 14 1.05 2.02 7.00
N HIS A 15 0.23 3.05 7.10
CA HIS A 15 -0.90 3.13 8.03
C HIS A 15 -2.20 3.05 7.25
N LEU A 16 -2.89 1.91 7.28
CA LEU A 16 -4.14 1.72 6.54
C LEU A 16 -5.39 2.24 7.28
N ARG A 17 -5.27 2.49 8.60
CA ARG A 17 -6.38 2.89 9.46
C ARG A 17 -7.50 1.85 9.44
N ASP A 18 -8.70 2.21 9.89
CA ASP A 18 -9.82 1.27 10.02
C ASP A 18 -11.08 1.75 9.27
N GLU A 19 -12.06 0.86 9.15
CA GLU A 19 -13.41 1.12 8.67
C GLU A 19 -13.46 1.87 7.33
N ASP A 20 -14.15 3.01 7.28
CA ASP A 20 -14.34 3.78 6.05
C ASP A 20 -13.03 4.35 5.51
N MET A 21 -12.05 4.60 6.40
CA MET A 21 -10.74 5.05 5.97
C MET A 21 -9.97 3.92 5.28
N LEU A 22 -10.05 2.69 5.81
CA LEU A 22 -9.46 1.51 5.16
C LEU A 22 -10.08 1.28 3.77
N LYS A 23 -11.41 1.37 3.64
CA LYS A 23 -12.12 1.24 2.35
C LYS A 23 -11.65 2.27 1.32
N LEU A 24 -11.32 3.48 1.77
CA LEU A 24 -10.82 4.55 0.92
C LEU A 24 -9.35 4.36 0.51
N VAL A 25 -8.46 4.06 1.47
CA VAL A 25 -7.00 4.09 1.24
C VAL A 25 -6.41 2.76 0.80
N GLY A 26 -7.00 1.62 1.21
CA GLY A 26 -6.52 0.28 0.86
C GLY A 26 -6.36 0.05 -0.64
N PRO A 27 -7.35 0.41 -1.48
CA PRO A 27 -7.24 0.28 -2.94
C PRO A 27 -6.12 1.12 -3.57
N LEU A 28 -5.72 2.22 -2.94
CA LEU A 28 -4.66 3.10 -3.47
C LEU A 28 -3.30 2.40 -3.39
N THR A 29 -3.05 1.69 -2.29
CA THR A 29 -1.80 0.93 -2.10
C THR A 29 -1.80 -0.35 -2.92
N SER A 30 -2.86 -1.16 -2.85
CA SER A 30 -2.90 -2.48 -3.53
C SER A 30 -2.89 -2.39 -5.05
N LYS A 31 -3.22 -1.24 -5.63
CA LYS A 31 -3.09 -0.98 -7.07
C LYS A 31 -1.63 -0.91 -7.54
N THR A 32 -0.71 -0.56 -6.65
CA THR A 32 0.70 -0.30 -7.00
C THR A 32 1.64 -1.36 -6.43
N PHE A 33 1.45 -1.73 -5.17
CA PHE A 33 2.36 -2.61 -4.44
C PHE A 33 1.85 -4.04 -4.37
N SER A 34 2.76 -5.00 -4.52
CA SER A 34 2.47 -6.43 -4.39
C SER A 34 2.32 -6.86 -2.93
N GLY A 35 2.83 -6.08 -1.99
CA GLY A 35 2.72 -6.32 -0.55
C GLY A 35 3.08 -5.09 0.27
N ALA A 36 2.71 -5.12 1.56
CA ALA A 36 3.01 -4.02 2.47
C ALA A 36 3.22 -4.48 3.92
N LEU A 37 4.07 -3.75 4.66
CA LEU A 37 4.21 -3.88 6.11
C LEU A 37 3.29 -2.86 6.80
N VAL A 38 2.20 -3.36 7.38
CA VAL A 38 1.16 -2.53 8.01
C VAL A 38 1.53 -2.21 9.45
N MET A 39 1.51 -0.92 9.78
CA MET A 39 1.84 -0.43 11.11
C MET A 39 0.69 -0.68 12.12
N PRO A 40 1.00 -1.09 13.36
CA PRO A 40 -0.01 -1.55 14.34
C PRO A 40 -0.64 -0.43 15.18
N ASN A 41 -0.54 0.83 14.77
CA ASN A 41 -0.98 2.00 15.54
C ASN A 41 -2.26 2.62 14.97
N LEU A 42 -3.39 1.95 15.22
CA LEU A 42 -4.70 2.56 15.01
C LEU A 42 -4.84 3.84 15.85
N VAL A 43 -5.63 4.77 15.33
CA VAL A 43 -5.98 6.04 15.97
C VAL A 43 -7.50 6.14 16.08
#